data_AF-A0A2S0U425-F1
#
_entry.id   AF-A0A2S0U425-F1
#
_cell.length_a   1.000
_cell.length_b   1.000
_cell.length_c   1.000
_cell.angle_alpha   90.00
_cell.angle_beta   90.00
_cell.angle_gamma   90.00
#
_symmetry.space_group_name_H-M   'P 1'
#
loop_
_entity.id
_entity.type
_entity.pdbx_description
1 polymer ?
#
loop_
_entity_poly.entity_id
_entity_poly.type
_entity_poly.pdbx_seq_one_letter_code
_entity_poly.pdbx_strand_id
1 'polypeptide(L)'
;MYIPENIADTELYAYDVNSLYPAVMLNNDMPVGKPIFFKGEIRKIEADAFGFFYCKIIAPDEIKHPIIQTHAKTNNGIRTISPIGVWEDMIFSVEMDNAINFGYKFEIIWGYKFEIKKYIQKLCWCIIPIKIKLS
;
A
#
# COMPACT_ATOMS: atom_id res chain seq x y z
N MET A 1 -8.83 -2.63 -26.70
CA MET A 1 -8.67 -3.24 -25.36
C MET A 1 -8.70 -4.74 -25.58
N TYR A 2 -7.63 -5.45 -25.25
CA TYR A 2 -7.60 -6.91 -25.34
C TYR A 2 -8.36 -7.48 -24.14
N ILE A 3 -9.36 -8.32 -24.39
CA ILE A 3 -10.07 -9.06 -23.34
C ILE A 3 -9.48 -10.47 -23.36
N PRO A 4 -8.71 -10.87 -22.33
CA PRO A 4 -8.15 -12.22 -22.30
C PRO A 4 -9.28 -13.24 -22.18
N GLU A 5 -9.24 -14.25 -23.05
CA GLU A 5 -10.12 -15.42 -22.98
C GLU A 5 -9.39 -16.57 -22.29
N ASN A 6 -10.14 -17.43 -21.61
CA ASN A 6 -9.56 -18.59 -20.93
C ASN A 6 -9.18 -19.68 -21.95
N ILE A 7 -8.19 -20.50 -21.60
CA ILE A 7 -7.83 -21.68 -22.40
C ILE A 7 -9.01 -22.65 -22.36
N ALA A 8 -9.39 -23.23 -23.50
CA ALA A 8 -10.47 -24.22 -23.58
C ALA A 8 -10.24 -25.37 -22.57
N ASP A 9 -11.33 -25.83 -21.94
CA ASP A 9 -11.33 -26.92 -20.95
C ASP A 9 -10.54 -26.66 -19.66
N THR A 10 -10.33 -25.40 -19.28
CA THR A 10 -9.75 -25.05 -17.96
C THR A 10 -10.79 -24.44 -17.02
N GLU A 11 -10.80 -24.92 -15.77
CA GLU A 11 -11.60 -24.33 -14.71
C GLU A 11 -10.96 -23.05 -14.18
N LEU A 12 -11.76 -21.98 -14.06
CA LEU A 12 -11.33 -20.71 -13.48
C LEU A 12 -11.87 -20.59 -12.06
N TYR A 13 -10.97 -20.38 -11.10
CA TYR A 13 -11.33 -20.12 -9.72
C TYR A 13 -11.23 -18.63 -9.40
N ALA A 14 -12.23 -18.09 -8.72
CA ALA A 14 -12.24 -16.72 -8.22
C ALA A 14 -12.21 -16.73 -6.69
N TYR A 15 -11.33 -15.92 -6.11
CA TYR A 15 -11.20 -15.76 -4.66
C TYR A 15 -11.48 -14.31 -4.30
N ASP A 16 -12.27 -14.11 -3.23
CA ASP A 16 -12.54 -12.80 -2.67
C ASP A 16 -12.23 -12.81 -1.17
N VAL A 17 -11.69 -11.71 -0.67
CA VAL A 17 -11.35 -11.57 0.74
C VAL A 17 -12.56 -11.05 1.50
N ASN A 18 -13.01 -11.83 2.47
CA ASN A 18 -14.13 -11.46 3.33
C ASN A 18 -13.87 -10.16 4.10
N SER A 19 -14.50 -9.08 3.63
CA SER A 19 -14.43 -7.76 4.28
C SER A 19 -12.99 -7.25 4.44
N LEU A 20 -12.24 -7.21 3.32
CA LEU A 20 -10.82 -6.82 3.29
C LEU A 20 -10.50 -5.59 4.16
N TYR A 21 -11.17 -4.45 3.95
CA TYR A 21 -10.88 -3.23 4.71
C TYR A 21 -11.13 -3.38 6.23
N PRO A 22 -12.30 -3.86 6.71
CA PRO A 22 -12.46 -4.20 8.12
C PRO A 22 -11.42 -5.18 8.67
N ALA A 23 -11.03 -6.21 7.91
CA ALA A 23 -10.02 -7.16 8.35
C ALA A 23 -8.65 -6.49 8.54
N VAL A 24 -8.24 -5.63 7.61
CA VAL A 24 -7.01 -4.83 7.70
C VAL A 24 -7.07 -3.88 8.89
N MET A 25 -8.17 -3.16 9.05
CA MET A 25 -8.37 -2.17 10.14
C MET A 25 -8.46 -2.81 11.54
N LEU A 26 -8.88 -4.07 11.62
CA LEU A 26 -8.96 -4.83 12.86
C LEU A 26 -7.59 -5.35 13.30
N ASN A 27 -6.82 -5.85 12.34
CA ASN A 27 -5.60 -6.61 12.62
C ASN A 27 -4.34 -5.74 12.64
N ASN A 28 -4.31 -4.65 11.86
CA ASN A 28 -3.14 -3.78 11.72
C ASN A 28 -3.28 -2.49 12.54
N ASP A 29 -2.14 -1.88 12.80
CA ASP A 29 -2.09 -0.56 13.41
C ASP A 29 -2.43 0.52 12.38
N MET A 30 -3.19 1.52 12.83
CA MET A 30 -3.67 2.60 11.97
C MET A 30 -3.06 3.94 12.42
N PRO A 31 -2.78 4.86 11.48
CA PRO A 31 -2.31 6.19 11.82
C PRO A 31 -3.39 6.96 12.59
N VAL A 32 -3.02 7.55 13.72
CA VAL A 32 -3.84 8.40 14.57
C VAL A 32 -3.06 9.64 15.00
N GLY A 33 -3.75 10.57 15.68
CA GLY A 33 -3.14 11.78 16.19
C GLY A 33 -2.86 12.83 15.11
N LYS A 34 -1.96 13.77 15.41
CA LYS A 34 -1.59 14.86 14.50
C LYS A 34 -0.36 14.46 13.69
N PRO A 35 -0.33 14.72 12.38
CA PRO A 35 0.86 14.47 11.57
C PRO A 35 2.03 15.33 12.05
N ILE A 36 3.20 14.72 12.21
CA ILE A 36 4.45 15.43 12.50
C ILE A 36 5.29 15.45 11.23
N PHE A 37 5.55 16.65 10.73
CA PHE A 37 6.39 16.86 9.56
C PHE A 37 7.88 16.65 9.90
N PHE A 38 8.61 16.02 8.99
CA PHE A 38 10.06 15.88 9.09
C PHE A 38 10.74 16.08 7.72
N LYS A 39 12.04 16.38 7.75
CA LYS A 39 12.91 16.41 6.56
C LYS A 39 14.13 15.52 6.78
N GLY A 40 14.57 14.88 5.70
CA GLY A 40 15.68 13.94 5.71
C GLY A 40 15.27 12.50 6.02
N GLU A 41 16.27 11.63 6.13
CA GLU A 41 16.09 10.20 6.33
C GLU A 41 15.67 9.85 7.77
N ILE A 42 14.38 9.93 8.04
CA ILE A 42 13.82 9.63 9.38
C ILE A 42 14.15 8.21 9.85
N ARG A 43 14.19 7.23 8.94
CA ARG A 43 14.46 5.81 9.24
C ARG A 43 15.89 5.55 9.77
N LYS A 44 16.83 6.50 9.63
CA LYS A 44 18.16 6.43 10.26
C LYS A 44 18.14 6.79 11.75
N ILE A 45 17.15 7.57 12.17
CA ILE A 45 17.00 8.05 13.55
C ILE A 45 15.94 7.20 14.28
N GLU A 46 14.83 6.93 13.60
CA GLU A 46 13.65 6.21 14.09
C GLU A 46 13.31 5.13 13.07
N ALA A 47 13.92 3.94 13.23
CA ALA A 47 13.83 2.85 12.27
C ALA A 47 12.41 2.31 12.07
N ASP A 48 11.55 2.51 13.06
CA ASP A 48 10.13 2.16 13.11
C ASP A 48 9.20 3.32 12.75
N ALA A 49 9.74 4.41 12.18
CA ALA A 49 8.94 5.55 11.75
C ALA A 49 7.79 5.07 10.84
N PHE A 50 6.58 5.45 11.23
CA PHE A 50 5.32 5.08 10.59
C PHE A 50 4.62 6.29 10.01
N GLY A 51 4.21 6.22 8.74
CA GLY A 51 3.52 7.33 8.09
C GLY A 51 3.72 7.35 6.57
N PHE A 52 3.67 8.54 6.01
CA PHE A 52 3.78 8.78 4.56
C PHE A 52 5.07 9.51 4.25
N PHE A 53 5.89 8.92 3.40
CA PHE A 53 7.24 9.38 3.11
C PHE A 53 7.37 9.72 1.63
N TYR A 54 7.86 10.92 1.35
CA TYR A 54 8.26 11.30 0.02
C TYR A 54 9.67 10.77 -0.23
N CYS A 55 9.76 9.82 -1.15
CA CYS A 55 10.97 9.04 -1.39
C CYS A 55 11.36 9.10 -2.85
N LYS A 56 12.66 9.02 -3.10
CA LYS A 56 13.18 8.55 -4.38
C LYS A 56 13.14 7.02 -4.36
N ILE A 57 12.36 6.46 -5.25
CA ILE A 57 12.04 5.04 -5.36
C ILE A 57 12.87 4.47 -6.51
N ILE A 58 13.58 3.38 -6.23
CA ILE A 58 14.41 2.66 -7.19
C ILE A 58 13.85 1.24 -7.29
N ALA A 59 13.15 0.95 -8.38
CA ALA A 59 12.65 -0.39 -8.66
C ALA A 59 13.77 -1.29 -9.22
N PRO A 60 13.76 -2.59 -8.89
CA PRO A 60 14.65 -3.57 -9.51
C PRO A 60 14.26 -3.81 -10.98
N ASP A 61 15.27 -4.05 -11.83
CA ASP A 61 15.09 -4.12 -13.29
C ASP A 61 14.29 -5.36 -13.75
N GLU A 62 14.36 -6.46 -13.01
CA GLU A 62 13.78 -7.76 -13.40
C GLU A 62 12.46 -8.11 -12.69
N ILE A 63 11.72 -7.12 -12.16
CA ILE A 63 10.46 -7.37 -11.47
C ILE A 63 9.31 -7.67 -12.45
N LYS A 64 8.77 -8.89 -12.35
CA LYS A 64 7.66 -9.34 -13.19
C LYS A 64 6.35 -8.60 -12.89
N HIS A 65 6.10 -8.28 -11.62
CA HIS A 65 4.88 -7.63 -11.16
C HIS A 65 5.25 -6.45 -10.25
N PRO A 66 5.47 -5.23 -10.81
CA PRO A 66 5.79 -4.07 -10.00
C PRO A 66 4.59 -3.70 -9.12
N ILE A 67 4.84 -3.61 -7.82
CA ILE A 67 3.78 -3.45 -6.81
C ILE A 67 3.47 -2.00 -6.47
N ILE A 68 4.43 -1.09 -6.72
CA ILE A 68 4.26 0.34 -6.45
C ILE A 68 3.59 0.98 -7.66
N GLN A 69 2.53 1.73 -7.40
CA GLN A 69 1.75 2.44 -8.41
C GLN A 69 1.91 3.95 -8.22
N THR A 70 2.04 4.66 -9.33
CA THR A 70 2.08 6.13 -9.34
C THR A 70 1.14 6.68 -10.41
N HIS A 71 0.72 7.92 -10.23
CA HIS A 71 -0.11 8.64 -11.19
C HIS A 71 0.77 9.42 -12.16
N ALA A 72 0.83 8.95 -13.41
CA ALA A 72 1.51 9.64 -14.49
C ALA A 72 0.54 10.49 -15.30
N LYS A 73 0.94 11.73 -15.58
CA LYS A 73 0.21 12.61 -16.51
C LYS A 73 0.56 12.22 -17.94
N THR A 74 -0.44 11.77 -18.68
CA THR A 74 -0.33 11.45 -20.11
C THR A 74 -1.07 12.52 -20.93
N ASN A 75 -0.85 12.56 -22.25
CA ASN A 75 -1.60 13.43 -23.15
C ASN A 75 -3.13 13.22 -23.06
N ASN A 76 -3.56 12.03 -22.61
CA ASN A 76 -4.96 11.63 -22.47
C ASN A 76 -5.44 11.65 -21.00
N GLY A 77 -4.79 12.44 -20.14
CA GLY A 77 -5.16 12.61 -18.73
C GLY A 77 -4.26 11.85 -17.75
N ILE A 78 -4.72 11.72 -16.50
CA ILE A 78 -4.00 11.04 -15.43
C ILE A 78 -4.24 9.52 -15.55
N ARG A 79 -3.15 8.74 -15.55
CA ARG A 79 -3.20 7.28 -15.60
C ARG A 79 -2.38 6.70 -14.45
N THR A 80 -2.86 5.62 -13.86
CA THR A 80 -2.09 4.83 -12.90
C THR A 80 -1.15 3.91 -13.68
N ILE A 81 0.13 3.98 -13.35
CA ILE A 81 1.17 3.13 -13.93
C ILE A 81 1.96 2.48 -12.80
N SER A 82 2.58 1.33 -13.08
CA SER A 82 3.55 0.68 -12.19
C SER A 82 4.93 0.74 -12.86
N PRO A 83 5.70 1.82 -12.65
CA PRO A 83 6.94 2.05 -13.39
C PRO A 83 8.08 1.15 -12.91
N ILE A 84 9.05 0.95 -13.79
CA ILE A 84 10.36 0.35 -13.50
C ILE A 84 11.41 1.45 -13.73
N GLY A 85 12.47 1.46 -12.92
CA GLY A 85 13.49 2.50 -12.92
C GLY A 85 13.43 3.38 -11.68
N VAL A 86 13.75 4.66 -11.84
CA VAL A 86 13.89 5.62 -10.74
C VAL A 86 12.86 6.73 -10.88
N TRP A 87 12.09 6.98 -9.81
CA TRP A 87 11.14 8.10 -9.75
C TRP A 87 10.98 8.58 -8.31
N GLU A 88 10.26 9.67 -8.10
CA GLU A 88 9.96 10.21 -6.77
C GLU A 88 8.46 10.20 -6.53
N ASP A 89 8.02 9.68 -5.39
CA ASP A 89 6.61 9.71 -5.00
C ASP A 89 6.42 9.61 -3.48
N MET A 90 5.20 9.88 -3.03
CA MET A 90 4.75 9.65 -1.67
C MET A 90 4.36 8.18 -1.50
N ILE A 91 5.04 7.47 -0.61
CA ILE A 91 4.76 6.07 -0.28
C ILE A 91 4.37 5.91 1.18
N PHE A 92 3.47 4.97 1.46
CA PHE A 92 3.15 4.58 2.83
C PHE A 92 4.25 3.70 3.41
N SER A 93 4.59 3.88 4.68
CA SER A 93 5.72 3.20 5.32
C SER A 93 5.59 1.66 5.28
N VAL A 94 4.38 1.13 5.46
CA VAL A 94 4.15 -0.34 5.39
C VAL A 94 4.27 -0.87 3.97
N GLU A 95 3.85 -0.08 2.97
CA GLU A 95 4.01 -0.43 1.57
C GLU A 95 5.49 -0.42 1.16
N MET A 96 6.24 0.57 1.65
CA MET A 96 7.69 0.65 1.50
C MET A 96 8.38 -0.58 2.11
N ASP A 97 8.03 -0.95 3.35
CA ASP A 97 8.60 -2.13 4.02
C ASP A 97 8.30 -3.42 3.26
N ASN A 98 7.10 -3.56 2.69
CA ASN A 98 6.76 -4.68 1.82
C ASN A 98 7.60 -4.66 0.53
N ALA A 99 7.74 -3.51 -0.11
CA ALA A 99 8.49 -3.35 -1.36
C ALA A 99 9.99 -3.61 -1.22
N ILE A 100 10.59 -3.29 -0.06
CA ILE A 100 11.99 -3.63 0.22
C ILE A 100 12.23 -5.15 0.07
N ASN A 101 11.27 -5.99 0.48
CA ASN A 101 11.38 -7.44 0.34
C ASN A 101 11.40 -7.91 -1.13
N PHE A 102 10.88 -7.10 -2.05
CA PHE A 102 10.90 -7.35 -3.49
C PHE A 102 12.12 -6.72 -4.19
N GLY A 103 13.09 -6.17 -3.43
CA GLY A 103 14.33 -5.61 -3.97
C GLY A 103 14.28 -4.12 -4.30
N TYR A 104 13.21 -3.41 -3.93
CA TYR A 104 13.14 -1.97 -4.08
C TYR A 104 14.12 -1.27 -3.11
N LYS A 105 14.66 -0.13 -3.55
CA LYS A 105 15.46 0.76 -2.69
C LYS A 105 14.79 2.12 -2.59
N PHE A 106 14.94 2.76 -1.44
CA PHE A 106 14.29 4.02 -1.11
C PHE A 106 15.29 5.00 -0.51
N GLU A 107 15.24 6.24 -0.97
CA GLU A 107 15.92 7.37 -0.32
C GLU A 107 14.83 8.35 0.18
N ILE A 108 14.68 8.47 1.50
CA ILE A 108 13.64 9.32 2.11
C ILE A 108 14.09 10.78 2.10
N ILE A 109 13.29 11.66 1.49
CA ILE A 109 13.58 13.09 1.36
C ILE A 109 12.88 13.89 2.46
N TRP A 110 11.58 13.64 2.68
CA TRP A 110 10.76 14.26 3.72
C TRP A 110 9.49 13.44 3.93
N GLY A 111 8.68 13.78 4.93
CA GLY A 111 7.39 13.11 5.10
C GLY A 111 6.61 13.55 6.32
N TYR A 112 5.57 12.79 6.61
CA TYR A 112 4.72 12.94 7.79
C TYR A 112 4.72 11.63 8.57
N LYS A 113 5.11 11.71 9.84
CA LYS A 113 4.96 10.59 10.78
C LYS A 113 3.70 10.72 11.61
N PHE A 114 3.16 9.58 12.01
CA PHE A 114 1.92 9.47 12.77
C PHE A 114 2.11 8.61 14.01
N GLU A 115 1.30 8.86 15.02
CA GLU A 115 1.11 7.91 16.11
C GLU A 115 0.31 6.72 15.60
N ILE A 116 0.52 5.55 16.19
CA ILE A 116 -0.16 4.32 15.78
C ILE A 116 -1.07 3.80 16.88
N LYS A 117 -2.29 3.39 16.53
CA LYS A 117 -3.22 2.77 17.48
C LYS A 117 -4.22 1.85 16.81
N LYS A 118 -4.55 0.74 17.46
CA LYS A 118 -5.74 -0.05 17.14
C LYS A 118 -6.96 0.60 17.78
N TYR A 119 -7.81 1.24 16.98
CA TYR A 119 -8.99 1.95 17.50
C TYR A 119 -10.34 1.41 17.01
N ILE A 120 -10.35 0.54 15.99
CA ILE A 120 -11.59 0.11 15.29
C ILE A 120 -12.14 -1.22 15.83
N GLN A 121 -11.41 -1.90 16.71
CA GLN A 121 -11.76 -3.23 17.24
C GLN A 121 -13.22 -3.32 17.74
N LYS A 122 -13.66 -2.34 18.53
CA LYS A 122 -15.02 -2.32 19.09
C LYS A 122 -16.10 -2.21 18.01
N LEU A 123 -15.85 -1.41 16.97
CA LEU A 123 -16.80 -1.23 15.86
C LEU A 123 -16.88 -2.50 15.01
N CYS A 124 -15.74 -3.09 14.67
CA CYS A 124 -15.67 -4.35 13.91
C CYS A 124 -16.38 -5.50 14.64
N TRP A 125 -16.19 -5.62 15.95
CA TRP A 125 -16.83 -6.68 16.74
C TRP A 125 -18.34 -6.56 16.82
N CYS A 126 -18.90 -5.35 16.69
CA CYS A 126 -20.36 -5.18 16.62
C CYS A 126 -20.93 -5.53 15.23
N ILE A 127 -20.25 -5.15 14.15
CA ILE A 127 -20.79 -5.22 12.78
C ILE A 127 -20.55 -6.58 12.12
N ILE A 128 -19.38 -7.21 12.35
CA ILE A 128 -19.03 -8.48 11.71
C ILE A 128 -20.03 -9.60 12.04
N PRO A 129 -20.47 -9.81 13.30
CA PRO A 129 -21.45 -10.84 13.61
C PRO A 129 -22.82 -10.60 12.96
N ILE A 130 -23.21 -9.34 12.77
CA ILE A 130 -24.45 -8.98 12.06
C ILE A 130 -24.31 -9.35 10.58
N LYS A 131 -23.18 -9.02 9.95
CA LYS A 131 -22.91 -9.39 8.55
C LYS A 131 -22.96 -10.89 8.33
N ILE A 132 -22.33 -11.68 9.21
CA ILE A 132 -22.33 -13.15 9.12
C ILE A 132 -23.74 -13.74 9.22
N LYS A 133 -24.62 -13.12 10.00
CA LYS A 133 -26.02 -13.57 10.12
C LYS A 133 -26.91 -13.19 8.93
N LEU A 134 -26.47 -12.24 8.10
CA LEU A 134 -27.22 -11.73 6.95
C LEU A 134 -26.73 -12.31 5.60
N SER A 135 -25.58 -12.98 5.59
CA SER A 135 -24.99 -13.68 4.43
C SER A 135 -25.37 -15.14 4.40
#